data_AF-A0A814XD28-F1
#
_entry.id   AF-A0A814XD28-F1
#
_cell.length_a   1.000
_cell.length_b   1.000
_cell.length_c   1.000
_cell.angle_alpha   90.00
_cell.angle_beta   90.00
_cell.angle_gamma   90.00
#
_symmetry.space_group_name_H-M   'P 1'
#
loop_
_entity.id
_entity.type
_entity.pdbx_description
1 polymer ?
#
loop_
_entity_poly.entity_id
_entity_poly.type
_entity_poly.pdbx_seq_one_letter_code
_entity_poly.pdbx_strand_id
1 'polypeptide(L)'
;MSSKLFLDSSLLQDDIMTYNNNRFYEIIDQLVGHDISDLIKLQAIKNILSLLLVNDIFEVLKLDCDDVNNIRSRITFKLCDGKFVVKEGFKSSYNYLIQLFKKKCDEHSKATHSKDKRLQI
;
A
#
# COMPACT_ATOMS: atom_id res chain seq x y z
N MET A 1 -15.14 8.73 16.63
CA MET A 1 -13.98 9.60 16.90
C MET A 1 -12.87 9.18 15.96
N SER A 2 -12.51 10.03 14.98
CA SER A 2 -11.39 9.74 14.07
C SER A 2 -10.10 10.09 14.80
N SER A 3 -9.37 9.09 15.29
CA SER A 3 -7.99 9.29 15.72
C SER A 3 -7.22 9.75 14.49
N LYS A 4 -6.73 11.00 14.50
CA LYS A 4 -5.78 11.44 13.49
C LYS A 4 -4.52 10.59 13.67
N LEU A 5 -4.38 9.55 12.85
CA LEU A 5 -3.12 8.85 12.66
C LEU A 5 -2.07 9.91 12.29
N PHE A 6 -1.02 10.00 13.10
CA PHE A 6 0.11 10.87 12.77
C PHE A 6 0.85 10.23 11.59
N LEU A 7 0.58 10.74 10.40
CA LEU A 7 1.23 10.29 9.17
C LEU A 7 2.52 11.08 8.98
N ASP A 8 3.65 10.45 9.22
CA ASP A 8 4.96 11.06 8.99
C ASP A 8 5.47 10.70 7.59
N SER A 9 5.22 11.57 6.61
CA SER A 9 5.70 11.42 5.24
C SER A 9 7.20 11.66 5.09
N SER A 10 7.89 12.14 6.14
CA SER A 10 9.36 12.25 6.14
C SER A 10 10.06 10.89 6.16
N LEU A 11 9.34 9.82 6.53
CA LEU A 11 9.81 8.44 6.42
C LEU A 11 9.99 8.01 4.95
N LEU A 12 9.40 8.72 4.00
CA LEU A 12 9.51 8.42 2.57
C LEU A 12 10.54 9.32 1.90
N GLN A 13 11.43 8.71 1.11
CA GLN A 13 12.37 9.41 0.25
C GLN A 13 11.63 10.31 -0.76
N ASP A 14 12.27 11.39 -1.21
CA ASP A 14 11.61 12.38 -2.06
C ASP A 14 11.31 11.86 -3.46
N ASP A 15 12.15 10.96 -3.98
CA ASP A 15 11.98 10.31 -5.27
C ASP A 15 11.06 9.08 -5.22
N ILE A 16 10.40 8.79 -4.09
CA ILE A 16 9.57 7.59 -3.89
C ILE A 16 8.52 7.38 -4.99
N MET A 17 8.00 8.47 -5.57
CA MET A 17 7.02 8.43 -6.66
C MET A 17 7.56 7.81 -7.96
N THR A 18 8.89 7.72 -8.09
CA THR A 18 9.58 7.12 -9.24
C THR A 18 9.85 5.62 -9.06
N TYR A 19 9.59 5.07 -7.86
CA TYR A 19 9.92 3.69 -7.55
C TYR A 19 9.02 2.74 -8.32
N ASN A 20 9.64 1.71 -8.90
CA ASN A 20 8.97 0.68 -9.67
C ASN A 20 9.54 -0.71 -9.36
N ASN A 21 8.72 -1.75 -9.52
CA ASN A 21 9.09 -3.16 -9.35
C ASN A 21 9.79 -3.42 -8.01
N ASN A 22 10.99 -3.99 -8.01
CA ASN A 22 11.72 -4.41 -6.81
C ASN A 22 11.90 -3.28 -5.80
N ARG A 23 12.33 -2.09 -6.23
CA ARG A 23 12.52 -0.94 -5.34
C ARG A 23 11.21 -0.49 -4.69
N PHE A 24 10.09 -0.63 -5.41
CA PHE A 24 8.76 -0.40 -4.84
C PHE A 24 8.41 -1.45 -3.78
N TYR A 25 8.57 -2.75 -4.09
CA TYR A 25 8.29 -3.84 -3.16
C TYR A 25 9.15 -3.81 -1.89
N GLU A 26 10.42 -3.42 -2.01
CA GLU A 26 11.34 -3.27 -0.88
C GLU A 26 10.85 -2.22 0.12
N ILE A 27 10.33 -1.09 -0.37
CA ILE A 27 9.75 -0.07 0.51
C ILE A 27 8.45 -0.56 1.16
N ILE A 28 7.60 -1.26 0.42
CA ILE A 28 6.38 -1.83 1.01
C ILE A 28 6.73 -2.78 2.15
N ASP A 29 7.70 -3.66 1.92
CA ASP A 29 8.18 -4.62 2.91
C ASP A 29 8.70 -3.91 4.18
N GLN A 30 9.51 -2.86 4.01
CA GLN A 30 10.01 -2.07 5.14
C GLN A 30 8.91 -1.34 5.93
N LEU A 31 7.85 -0.89 5.27
CA LEU A 31 6.79 -0.08 5.91
C LEU A 31 5.71 -0.92 6.58
N VAL A 32 5.30 -2.02 5.96
CA VAL A 32 4.11 -2.80 6.39
C VAL A 32 4.35 -4.30 6.47
N GLY A 33 5.57 -4.75 6.20
CA GLY A 33 6.00 -6.13 6.31
C GLY A 33 5.78 -6.96 5.06
N HIS A 34 6.47 -8.10 5.08
CA HIS A 34 6.63 -9.00 3.95
C HIS A 34 5.32 -9.51 3.37
N ASP A 35 4.35 -9.86 4.22
CA ASP A 35 3.09 -10.43 3.77
C ASP A 35 2.25 -9.46 2.91
N ILE A 36 2.27 -8.16 3.21
CA ILE A 36 1.57 -7.16 2.39
C ILE A 36 2.35 -6.90 1.10
N SER A 37 3.68 -6.88 1.17
CA SER A 37 4.55 -6.76 -0.01
C SER A 37 4.31 -7.90 -1.00
N ASP A 38 4.28 -9.15 -0.52
CA ASP A 38 3.95 -10.34 -1.29
C ASP A 38 2.55 -10.26 -1.91
N LEU A 39 1.54 -9.82 -1.15
CA LEU A 39 0.17 -9.69 -1.64
C LEU A 39 0.06 -8.68 -2.79
N ILE A 40 0.77 -7.55 -2.68
CA ILE A 40 0.82 -6.51 -3.71
C ILE A 40 1.59 -7.02 -4.95
N LYS A 41 2.69 -7.75 -4.73
CA LYS A 41 3.49 -8.36 -5.80
C LYS A 41 2.73 -9.44 -6.56
N LEU A 42 1.96 -10.28 -5.87
CA LEU A 42 1.09 -11.30 -6.46
C LEU A 42 0.08 -10.69 -7.45
N GLN A 43 -0.41 -9.49 -7.16
CA GLN A 43 -1.34 -8.75 -8.01
C GLN A 43 -0.65 -7.95 -9.13
N ALA A 44 0.67 -8.11 -9.30
CA ALA A 44 1.48 -7.40 -10.28
C ALA A 44 1.35 -5.87 -10.22
N ILE A 45 1.06 -5.32 -9.03
CA ILE A 45 1.05 -3.87 -8.79
C ILE A 45 2.50 -3.42 -8.66
N LYS A 46 2.96 -2.51 -9.52
CA LYS A 46 4.41 -2.23 -9.68
C LYS A 46 4.87 -0.89 -9.14
N ASN A 47 3.97 0.00 -8.76
CA ASN A 47 4.29 1.32 -8.23
C ASN A 47 3.15 1.90 -7.40
N ILE A 48 3.43 3.04 -6.76
CA ILE A 48 2.50 3.75 -5.88
C ILE A 48 1.23 4.16 -6.63
N LEU A 49 1.34 4.71 -7.84
CA LEU A 49 0.18 5.20 -8.58
C LEU A 49 -0.79 4.06 -8.91
N SER A 50 -0.28 2.94 -9.40
CA SER A 50 -1.10 1.74 -9.64
C SER A 50 -1.72 1.21 -8.34
N LEU A 51 -0.97 1.20 -7.22
CA LEU A 51 -1.50 0.76 -5.93
C LEU A 51 -2.66 1.64 -5.45
N LEU A 52 -2.54 2.96 -5.61
CA LEU A 52 -3.57 3.91 -5.19
C LEU A 52 -4.88 3.82 -5.99
N LEU A 53 -4.86 3.18 -7.16
CA LEU A 53 -6.04 2.90 -7.97
C LEU A 53 -6.76 1.61 -7.56
N VAL A 54 -6.14 0.78 -6.72
CA VAL A 54 -6.74 -0.48 -6.25
C VAL A 54 -7.66 -0.21 -5.07
N ASN A 55 -8.92 -0.63 -5.19
CA ASN A 55 -9.92 -0.44 -4.14
C ASN A 55 -9.64 -1.30 -2.91
N ASP A 56 -9.37 -2.59 -3.11
CA ASP A 56 -9.11 -3.54 -2.04
C ASP A 56 -8.15 -4.64 -2.51
N ILE A 57 -6.92 -4.64 -1.99
CA ILE A 57 -5.89 -5.63 -2.32
C ILE A 57 -6.18 -7.02 -1.72
N PHE A 58 -7.11 -7.13 -0.77
CA PHE A 58 -7.42 -8.39 -0.11
C PHE A 58 -8.45 -9.22 -0.87
N GLU A 59 -9.12 -8.66 -1.90
CA GLU A 59 -10.11 -9.39 -2.69
C GLU A 59 -9.53 -10.62 -3.39
N VAL A 60 -8.26 -10.54 -3.80
CA VAL A 60 -7.56 -11.66 -4.44
C VAL A 60 -7.52 -12.92 -3.55
N LEU A 61 -7.64 -12.77 -2.22
CA LEU A 61 -7.69 -13.88 -1.27
C LEU A 61 -8.95 -14.75 -1.39
N LYS A 62 -9.93 -14.34 -2.20
CA LYS A 62 -11.11 -15.15 -2.51
C LYS A 62 -10.82 -16.21 -3.58
N LEU A 63 -9.76 -16.05 -4.36
CA LEU A 63 -9.38 -17.00 -5.41
C LEU A 63 -8.85 -18.30 -4.80
N ASP A 64 -9.09 -19.43 -5.48
CA ASP A 64 -8.55 -20.72 -5.08
C ASP A 64 -7.40 -21.12 -6.02
N CYS A 65 -6.18 -20.78 -5.62
CA CYS A 65 -4.96 -21.19 -6.29
C CYS A 65 -3.81 -21.24 -5.28
N ASP A 66 -2.77 -22.00 -5.59
CA ASP A 66 -1.66 -22.28 -4.67
C ASP A 66 -0.94 -21.01 -4.21
N ASP A 67 -0.68 -20.08 -5.13
CA ASP A 67 -0.02 -18.81 -4.81
C ASP A 67 -0.82 -17.98 -3.81
N VAL A 68 -2.15 -17.91 -3.98
CA VAL A 68 -3.05 -17.21 -3.07
C VAL A 68 -3.20 -17.97 -1.75
N ASN A 69 -3.26 -19.31 -1.79
CA ASN A 69 -3.41 -20.16 -0.60
C ASN A 69 -2.25 -19.95 0.39
N ASN A 70 -1.03 -19.85 -0.14
CA ASN A 70 0.16 -19.60 0.66
C ASN A 70 0.05 -18.27 1.43
N ILE A 71 -0.33 -17.18 0.78
CA ILE A 71 -0.48 -15.87 1.43
C ILE A 71 -1.68 -15.86 2.39
N ARG A 72 -2.83 -16.39 1.94
CA ARG A 72 -4.07 -16.46 2.72
C ARG A 72 -3.85 -17.13 4.08
N SER A 73 -3.08 -18.22 4.13
CA SER A 73 -2.78 -18.92 5.38
C SER A 73 -2.04 -18.06 6.42
N ARG A 74 -1.22 -17.10 5.97
CA ARG A 74 -0.44 -16.22 6.84
C ARG A 74 -1.24 -15.02 7.34
N ILE A 75 -2.11 -14.46 6.49
CA ILE A 75 -2.77 -13.18 6.76
C ILE A 75 -4.24 -13.27 7.17
N THR A 76 -4.82 -14.48 7.20
CA THR A 76 -6.22 -14.69 7.60
C THR A 76 -6.35 -15.60 8.82
N PHE A 77 -7.51 -15.54 9.47
CA PHE A 77 -8.00 -16.59 10.36
C PHE A 77 -8.98 -17.47 9.59
N LYS A 78 -8.85 -18.80 9.74
CA LYS A 78 -9.87 -19.75 9.29
C LYS A 78 -10.92 -19.91 10.38
N LEU A 79 -12.16 -19.60 10.07
CA LEU A 79 -13.30 -19.77 10.97
C LEU A 79 -13.77 -21.23 11.00
N CYS A 80 -14.56 -21.59 12.02
CA CYS A 80 -15.12 -22.93 12.16
C CYS A 80 -16.01 -23.35 10.97
N ASP A 81 -16.63 -22.39 10.29
CA ASP A 81 -17.45 -22.63 9.08
C ASP A 81 -16.63 -22.74 7.78
N GLY A 82 -15.30 -22.71 7.90
CA GLY A 82 -14.37 -22.80 6.77
C GLY A 82 -14.10 -21.48 6.05
N LYS A 83 -14.77 -20.38 6.43
CA LYS A 83 -14.49 -19.05 5.84
C LYS A 83 -13.17 -18.48 6.34
N PHE A 84 -12.59 -17.59 5.55
CA PHE A 84 -11.37 -16.87 5.89
C PHE A 84 -11.66 -15.40 6.17
N VAL A 85 -11.06 -14.86 7.24
CA VAL A 85 -11.16 -13.44 7.62
C VAL A 85 -9.77 -12.86 7.74
N VAL A 86 -9.49 -11.77 7.03
CA VAL A 86 -8.19 -11.05 7.12
C VAL A 86 -7.97 -10.52 8.53
N LYS A 87 -6.79 -10.77 9.10
CA LYS A 87 -6.44 -10.26 10.44
C LYS A 87 -6.40 -8.73 10.41
N GLU A 88 -7.00 -8.09 11.41
CA GLU A 88 -7.23 -6.64 11.40
C GLU A 88 -5.92 -5.82 11.37
N GLY A 89 -4.83 -6.38 11.89
CA GLY A 89 -3.49 -5.79 11.79
C GLY A 89 -3.07 -5.56 10.33
N PHE A 90 -3.31 -6.51 9.43
CA PHE A 90 -2.96 -6.38 8.02
C PHE A 90 -3.77 -5.29 7.31
N LYS A 91 -5.07 -5.20 7.61
CA LYS A 91 -5.92 -4.11 7.09
C LYS A 91 -5.44 -2.74 7.58
N SER A 92 -5.11 -2.65 8.87
CA SER A 92 -4.63 -1.41 9.48
C SER A 92 -3.30 -0.96 8.88
N SER A 93 -2.34 -1.88 8.70
CA SER A 93 -1.06 -1.60 8.05
C SER A 93 -1.25 -1.13 6.60
N TYR A 94 -2.09 -1.83 5.82
CA TYR A 94 -2.40 -1.42 4.45
C TYR A 94 -3.06 -0.03 4.40
N ASN A 95 -4.04 0.22 5.26
CA ASN A 95 -4.71 1.53 5.33
C ASN A 95 -3.73 2.66 5.69
N TYR A 96 -2.80 2.40 6.62
CA TYR A 96 -1.74 3.33 6.95
C TYR A 96 -0.85 3.64 5.74
N LEU A 97 -0.40 2.61 5.02
CA LEU A 97 0.40 2.74 3.80
C LEU A 97 -0.29 3.60 2.73
N ILE A 98 -1.58 3.33 2.46
CA ILE A 98 -2.35 4.09 1.47
C ILE A 98 -2.47 5.56 1.87
N GLN A 99 -2.73 5.84 3.15
CA GLN A 99 -2.80 7.21 3.64
C GLN A 99 -1.44 7.92 3.54
N LEU A 100 -0.36 7.23 3.84
CA LEU A 100 1.01 7.76 3.74
C LEU A 100 1.36 8.13 2.29
N PHE A 101 1.05 7.25 1.33
CA PHE A 101 1.28 7.52 -0.09
C PHE A 101 0.39 8.62 -0.65
N LYS A 102 -0.89 8.67 -0.28
CA LYS A 102 -1.78 9.80 -0.66
C LYS A 102 -1.22 11.13 -0.17
N LYS A 103 -0.75 11.19 1.08
CA LYS A 103 -0.12 12.40 1.64
C LYS A 103 1.10 12.83 0.83
N LYS A 104 2.00 11.90 0.49
CA LYS A 104 3.20 12.21 -0.31
C LYS A 104 2.85 12.64 -1.74
N CYS A 105 1.80 12.07 -2.35
CA CYS A 105 1.28 12.51 -3.65
C CYS A 105 0.76 13.96 -3.60
N ASP A 106 0.02 14.32 -2.54
CA ASP A 106 -0.49 15.68 -2.35
C ASP A 106 0.65 16.68 -2.16
N GLU A 107 1.71 16.30 -1.44
CA GLU A 107 2.92 17.12 -1.26
C GLU A 107 3.64 17.37 -2.60
N HIS A 108 3.82 16.32 -3.41
CA HIS A 108 4.40 16.42 -4.76
C HIS A 108 3.56 17.30 -5.71
N SER A 109 2.23 17.18 -5.65
CA SER A 109 1.31 17.97 -6.49
C SER A 109 1.33 19.47 -6.11
N LYS A 110 1.45 19.80 -4.82
CA LYS A 110 1.59 21.20 -4.37
C LYS A 110 2.93 21.82 -4.76
N ALA A 111 4.01 21.03 -4.72
CA ALA A 111 5.34 21.48 -5.10
C ALA A 111 5.45 21.79 -6.60
N THR A 112 4.80 21.00 -7.45
CA THR A 112 4.75 21.22 -8.91
C THR A 112 3.93 22.47 -9.26
N HIS A 113 2.74 22.66 -8.67
CA HIS A 113 1.94 23.88 -8.90
C HIS A 113 2.59 25.18 -8.39
N SER A 114 3.42 25.10 -7.35
CA SER A 114 4.14 26.27 -6.82
C SER A 114 5.32 26.70 -7.71
N LYS A 115 5.91 25.78 -8.47
CA LYS A 115 7.00 26.08 -9.41
C LYS A 115 6.49 26.74 -10.69
N ASP A 116 5.33 26.32 -11.19
CA ASP A 116 4.69 26.93 -12.38
C ASP A 116 4.34 28.41 -12.17
N LYS A 117 3.91 28.80 -10.96
CA LYS A 117 3.62 30.21 -10.65
C LYS A 117 4.86 31.10 -10.59
N ARG A 118 6.06 30.55 -10.39
CA ARG A 118 7.31 31.32 -10.32
C ARG A 118 7.95 31.56 -11.69
N LEU A 119 7.54 30.83 -12.72
CA LEU A 119 8.02 30.98 -14.10
C LEU A 119 7.17 31.95 -14.94
N GLN A 120 6.11 32.51 -14.36
CA GLN A 120 5.23 33.51 -14.99
C GLN A 120 5.50 34.95 -14.50
N ILE A 121 6.67 35.20 -13.89
CA ILE A 121 7.11 36.54 -13.43
C ILE A 121 8.39 36.92 -14.17
#